data_AF-D4N0R3-F1
#
_entry.id   AF-D4N0R3-F1
#
_cell.length_a   1.000
_cell.length_b   1.000
_cell.length_c   1.000
_cell.angle_alpha   90.00
_cell.angle_beta   90.00
_cell.angle_gamma   90.00
#
_symmetry.space_group_name_H-M   'P 1'
#
loop_
_entity.id
_entity.type
_entity.pdbx_description
1 polymer ?
#
loop_
_entity_poly.entity_id
_entity_poly.type
_entity_poly.pdbx_seq_one_letter_code
_entity_poly.pdbx_strand_id
1 'polypeptide(L)'
;MTQNELYHHGVLGMKWGVRRYHNRDGTLNERGRRKAAKLENRYSDLTNGRNIRKKKISKGMNDKPVKAMSDVELKQKVNRLRLEKDYLDLNKQVSNIEHKTISKGQKQVSKIANKAIDEILVGSTIKVGKDLFTKELRKSFKTKKD
;
A
#
# COMPACT_ATOMS: atom_id res chain seq x y z
N MET A 1 -34.03 3.64 22.16
CA MET A 1 -33.50 2.28 22.40
C MET A 1 -32.02 2.30 22.06
N THR A 2 -31.15 2.49 23.05
CA THR A 2 -29.69 2.60 22.89
C THR A 2 -29.07 1.21 22.78
N GLN A 3 -28.63 0.80 21.60
CA GLN A 3 -27.92 -0.47 21.37
C GLN A 3 -26.43 -0.34 21.72
N ASN A 4 -26.09 -0.22 23.01
CA ASN A 4 -24.70 -0.12 23.50
C ASN A 4 -24.11 -1.45 23.99
N GLU A 5 -24.78 -2.58 23.74
CA GLU A 5 -24.38 -3.89 24.28
C GLU A 5 -24.25 -4.93 23.17
N LEU A 6 -23.10 -5.63 23.16
CA LEU A 6 -22.81 -6.74 22.24
C LEU A 6 -22.90 -8.06 23.01
N TYR A 7 -23.99 -8.79 22.80
CA TYR A 7 -24.17 -10.13 23.38
C TYR A 7 -23.53 -11.20 22.49
N HIS A 8 -22.73 -12.10 23.08
CA HIS A 8 -22.17 -13.26 22.39
C HIS A 8 -22.93 -14.52 22.79
N HIS A 9 -23.66 -15.10 21.86
CA HIS A 9 -24.29 -16.41 22.06
C HIS A 9 -23.32 -17.52 21.64
N GLY A 10 -23.23 -18.57 22.47
CA GLY A 10 -22.51 -19.78 22.11
C GLY A 10 -23.20 -20.53 20.97
N VAL A 11 -22.55 -21.57 20.46
CA VAL A 11 -23.15 -22.42 19.41
C VAL A 11 -24.29 -23.24 20.02
N LEU A 12 -25.51 -23.02 19.53
CA LEU A 12 -26.73 -23.66 20.03
C LEU A 12 -26.59 -25.19 20.15
N GLY A 13 -26.82 -25.73 21.35
CA GLY A 13 -26.73 -27.17 21.63
C GLY A 13 -25.30 -27.73 21.65
N MET A 14 -24.26 -26.90 21.84
CA MET A 14 -22.89 -27.39 22.06
C MET A 14 -22.63 -27.51 23.56
N LYS A 15 -22.14 -28.66 24.01
CA LYS A 15 -21.69 -28.82 25.39
C LYS A 15 -20.39 -28.03 25.59
N TRP A 16 -20.27 -27.37 26.74
CA TRP A 16 -19.04 -26.69 27.14
C TRP A 16 -17.86 -27.68 27.16
N GLY A 17 -16.69 -27.23 26.70
CA GLY A 17 -15.48 -28.06 26.63
C GLY A 17 -15.46 -29.13 25.52
N VAL A 18 -16.59 -29.40 24.83
CA VAL A 18 -16.67 -30.40 23.75
C VAL A 18 -16.74 -29.71 22.39
N ARG A 19 -15.67 -29.86 21.58
CA ARG A 19 -15.63 -29.31 20.22
C ARG A 19 -16.36 -30.22 19.24
N ARG A 20 -17.37 -29.71 18.55
CA ARG A 20 -17.99 -30.41 17.42
C ARG A 20 -16.95 -30.66 16.32
N TYR A 21 -16.97 -31.87 15.76
CA TYR A 21 -16.11 -32.31 14.65
C TYR A 21 -14.62 -32.52 14.98
N HIS A 22 -14.24 -32.42 16.24
CA HIS A 22 -12.88 -32.71 16.70
C HIS A 22 -12.86 -33.91 17.65
N ASN A 23 -11.74 -34.62 17.66
CA ASN A 23 -11.38 -35.61 18.65
C ASN A 23 -10.83 -34.92 19.90
N ARG A 24 -10.61 -35.67 20.99
CA ARG A 24 -10.07 -35.14 22.25
C ARG A 24 -8.67 -34.53 22.10
N ASP A 25 -7.88 -35.08 21.19
CA ASP A 25 -6.53 -34.61 20.83
C ASP A 25 -6.53 -33.34 19.95
N GLY A 26 -7.71 -32.83 19.56
CA GLY A 26 -7.86 -31.65 18.70
C GLY A 26 -7.86 -31.96 17.19
N THR A 27 -7.56 -33.19 16.78
CA THR A 27 -7.63 -33.60 15.37
C THR A 27 -9.08 -33.64 14.87
N LEU A 28 -9.31 -33.53 13.56
CA LEU A 28 -10.66 -33.65 13.01
C LEU A 28 -11.14 -35.11 13.11
N ASN A 29 -12.36 -35.28 13.62
CA ASN A 29 -13.03 -36.57 13.58
C ASN A 29 -13.56 -36.87 12.16
N GLU A 30 -14.04 -38.09 11.92
CA GLU A 30 -14.48 -38.54 10.59
C GLU A 30 -15.55 -37.62 9.97
N ARG A 31 -16.53 -37.18 10.77
CA ARG A 31 -17.56 -36.22 10.33
C ARG A 31 -16.94 -34.87 9.98
N GLY A 32 -15.95 -34.43 10.76
CA GLY A 32 -15.19 -33.22 10.51
C GLY A 32 -14.39 -33.26 9.22
N ARG A 33 -13.69 -34.37 8.96
CA ARG A 33 -12.95 -34.60 7.71
C ARG A 33 -13.87 -34.54 6.49
N ARG A 34 -15.02 -35.21 6.53
CA ARG A 34 -16.02 -35.15 5.45
C ARG A 34 -16.54 -33.75 5.21
N LYS A 35 -16.81 -32.99 6.28
CA LYS A 35 -17.24 -31.60 6.18
C LYS A 35 -16.15 -30.72 5.57
N ALA A 36 -14.90 -30.89 5.98
CA ALA A 36 -13.75 -30.17 5.43
C ALA A 36 -13.59 -30.44 3.93
N ALA A 37 -13.63 -31.72 3.50
CA ALA A 37 -13.57 -32.09 2.09
C ALA A 37 -14.72 -31.50 1.27
N LYS A 38 -15.96 -31.53 1.79
CA LYS A 38 -17.11 -30.89 1.12
C LYS A 38 -16.94 -29.38 0.97
N LEU A 39 -16.37 -28.72 1.97
CA LEU A 39 -16.07 -27.29 1.91
C LEU A 39 -14.95 -26.99 0.91
N GLU A 40 -13.92 -27.84 0.84
CA GLU A 40 -12.85 -27.72 -0.15
C GLU A 40 -13.39 -27.82 -1.58
N ASN A 41 -14.24 -28.82 -1.87
CA ASN A 41 -14.86 -28.96 -3.19
C ASN A 41 -15.74 -27.75 -3.54
N ARG A 42 -16.59 -27.30 -2.61
CA ARG A 42 -17.39 -26.08 -2.85
C ARG A 42 -16.50 -24.87 -3.11
N TYR A 43 -15.39 -24.77 -2.40
CA TYR A 43 -14.44 -23.68 -2.59
C TYR A 43 -13.77 -23.77 -3.96
N SER A 44 -13.36 -24.96 -4.42
CA SER A 44 -12.82 -25.12 -5.77
C SER A 44 -13.86 -24.77 -6.85
N ASP A 45 -15.12 -25.16 -6.68
CA ASP A 45 -16.18 -24.86 -7.64
C ASP A 45 -16.40 -23.35 -7.77
N LEU A 46 -16.49 -22.65 -6.64
CA LEU A 46 -16.67 -21.18 -6.60
C LEU A 46 -15.47 -20.41 -7.14
N THR A 47 -14.28 -20.97 -7.06
CA THR A 47 -13.03 -20.31 -7.48
C THR A 47 -12.56 -20.74 -8.87
N ASN A 48 -13.30 -21.66 -9.52
CA ASN A 48 -12.87 -22.36 -10.75
C ASN A 48 -11.48 -23.00 -10.57
N GLY A 49 -11.25 -23.65 -9.41
CA GLY A 49 -9.98 -24.28 -9.07
C GLY A 49 -8.86 -23.32 -8.64
N ARG A 50 -9.12 -22.01 -8.54
CA ARG A 50 -8.11 -21.03 -8.11
C ARG A 50 -7.92 -21.06 -6.60
N ASN A 51 -6.75 -21.51 -6.14
CA ASN A 51 -6.39 -21.49 -4.73
C ASN A 51 -6.01 -20.07 -4.25
N ILE A 52 -7.00 -19.26 -3.86
CA ILE A 52 -6.79 -17.87 -3.41
C ILE A 52 -5.96 -17.81 -2.11
N ARG A 53 -6.02 -18.86 -1.28
CA ARG A 53 -5.25 -18.95 -0.02
C ARG A 53 -3.75 -19.14 -0.24
N LYS A 54 -3.34 -19.71 -1.39
CA LYS A 54 -1.93 -19.79 -1.82
C LYS A 54 -1.47 -18.58 -2.63
N LYS A 55 -2.23 -17.47 -2.64
CA LYS A 55 -1.64 -16.17 -2.97
C LYS A 55 -0.72 -15.78 -1.82
N LYS A 56 0.48 -16.40 -1.81
CA LYS A 56 1.64 -15.77 -1.21
C LYS A 56 1.60 -14.32 -1.68
N ILE A 57 1.94 -13.39 -0.80
CA ILE A 57 2.40 -12.05 -1.16
C ILE A 57 3.78 -12.20 -1.86
N SER A 58 3.91 -13.21 -2.74
CA SER A 58 5.05 -13.42 -3.58
C SER A 58 4.80 -12.54 -4.79
N LYS A 59 5.49 -11.40 -4.75
CA LYS A 59 6.12 -10.81 -5.93
C LYS A 59 5.13 -10.17 -6.90
N GLY A 60 5.32 -8.87 -7.12
CA GLY A 60 4.53 -8.10 -8.08
C GLY A 60 4.43 -8.87 -9.40
N MET A 61 3.25 -8.84 -10.00
CA MET A 61 2.93 -9.49 -11.27
C MET A 61 3.66 -8.84 -12.47
N ASN A 62 4.89 -8.34 -12.28
CA ASN A 62 5.62 -7.48 -13.22
C ASN A 62 7.16 -7.57 -13.08
N ASP A 63 7.74 -8.71 -12.69
CA ASP A 63 9.22 -8.83 -12.61
C ASP A 63 9.86 -9.27 -13.94
N LYS A 64 9.11 -9.31 -15.04
CA LYS A 64 9.72 -9.49 -16.36
C LYS A 64 10.54 -8.22 -16.69
N PRO A 65 11.84 -8.33 -16.99
CA PRO A 65 12.60 -7.18 -17.45
C PRO A 65 11.99 -6.66 -18.75
N VAL A 66 12.04 -5.35 -18.98
CA VAL A 66 11.42 -4.70 -20.16
C VAL A 66 11.82 -5.38 -21.47
N LYS A 67 13.06 -5.86 -21.56
CA LYS A 67 13.64 -6.56 -22.71
C LYS A 67 12.99 -7.92 -23.02
N ALA A 68 12.33 -8.54 -22.05
CA ALA A 68 11.66 -9.84 -22.21
C ALA A 68 10.15 -9.72 -22.43
N MET A 69 9.61 -8.49 -22.52
CA MET A 69 8.20 -8.27 -22.80
C MET A 69 7.92 -8.32 -24.31
N SER A 70 6.78 -8.89 -24.68
CA SER A 70 6.26 -8.80 -26.06
C SER A 70 5.78 -7.38 -26.37
N ASP A 71 5.76 -6.97 -27.65
CA ASP A 71 5.26 -5.66 -28.10
C ASP A 71 3.85 -5.36 -27.60
N VAL A 72 3.00 -6.39 -27.49
CA VAL A 72 1.63 -6.25 -26.97
C VAL A 72 1.66 -5.92 -25.48
N GLU A 73 2.51 -6.61 -24.70
CA GLU A 73 2.69 -6.36 -23.27
C GLU A 73 3.25 -4.95 -23.02
N LEU A 74 4.20 -4.50 -23.85
CA LEU A 74 4.77 -3.16 -23.79
C LEU A 74 3.70 -2.09 -24.03
N LYS A 75 2.87 -2.25 -25.06
CA LYS A 75 1.76 -1.30 -25.33
C LYS A 75 0.79 -1.21 -24.17
N GLN A 76 0.41 -2.34 -23.57
CA GLN A 76 -0.45 -2.38 -22.39
C GLN A 76 0.19 -1.67 -21.21
N LYS A 77 1.49 -1.90 -20.96
CA LYS A 77 2.23 -1.25 -19.87
C LYS A 77 2.32 0.26 -20.07
N VAL A 78 2.61 0.71 -21.29
CA VAL A 78 2.64 2.14 -21.63
C VAL A 78 1.26 2.79 -21.43
N ASN A 79 0.19 2.14 -21.91
CA ASN A 79 -1.17 2.65 -21.72
C ASN A 79 -1.50 2.78 -20.23
N ARG A 80 -1.19 1.75 -19.44
CA ARG A 80 -1.34 1.79 -17.99
C ARG A 80 -0.57 2.96 -17.35
N LEU A 81 0.69 3.16 -17.72
CA LEU A 81 1.53 4.24 -17.18
C LEU A 81 0.99 5.63 -17.54
N ARG A 82 0.44 5.80 -18.74
CA ARG A 82 -0.24 7.06 -19.14
C ARG A 82 -1.45 7.34 -18.25
N LEU A 83 -2.33 6.36 -18.08
CA LEU A 83 -3.51 6.50 -17.21
C LEU A 83 -3.13 6.81 -15.76
N GLU A 84 -2.08 6.17 -15.23
CA GLU A 84 -1.60 6.45 -13.87
C GLU A 84 -1.05 7.88 -13.75
N LYS A 85 -0.33 8.36 -14.77
CA LYS A 85 0.14 9.76 -14.82
C LYS A 85 -1.05 10.73 -14.86
N ASP A 86 -2.02 10.49 -15.74
CA ASP A 86 -3.18 11.34 -15.91
C ASP A 86 -4.02 11.41 -14.62
N TYR A 87 -4.21 10.26 -13.96
CA TYR A 87 -4.89 10.20 -12.66
C TYR A 87 -4.17 11.02 -11.58
N LEU A 88 -2.84 10.87 -11.47
CA LEU A 88 -2.05 11.63 -10.50
C LEU A 88 -2.10 13.14 -10.78
N ASP A 89 -2.10 13.53 -12.06
CA ASP A 89 -2.20 14.94 -12.45
C ASP A 89 -3.59 15.51 -12.14
N LEU A 90 -4.65 14.80 -12.52
CA LEU A 90 -6.03 15.17 -12.15
C LEU A 90 -6.19 15.26 -10.63
N ASN A 91 -5.66 14.31 -9.87
CA ASN A 91 -5.76 14.33 -8.42
C ASN A 91 -4.98 15.51 -7.81
N LYS A 92 -3.83 15.88 -8.38
CA LYS A 92 -3.11 17.10 -8.00
C LYS A 92 -3.95 18.35 -8.29
N GLN A 93 -4.56 18.43 -9.47
CA GLN A 93 -5.44 19.55 -9.84
C GLN A 93 -6.64 19.66 -8.89
N VAL A 94 -7.31 18.53 -8.59
CA VAL A 94 -8.40 18.47 -7.58
C VAL A 94 -7.90 18.94 -6.21
N SER A 95 -6.73 18.47 -5.76
CA SER A 95 -6.15 18.88 -4.48
C SER A 95 -5.66 20.34 -4.45
N ASN A 96 -5.53 21.00 -5.60
CA ASN A 96 -5.22 22.43 -5.69
C ASN A 96 -6.49 23.28 -5.67
N ILE A 97 -7.62 22.73 -6.17
CA ILE A 97 -8.95 23.34 -6.08
C ILE A 97 -9.45 23.27 -4.63
N GLU A 98 -9.19 22.16 -3.94
CA GLU A 98 -9.26 22.08 -2.48
C GLU A 98 -8.13 22.94 -1.89
N HIS A 99 -8.44 24.16 -1.47
CA HIS A 99 -7.44 25.11 -0.96
C HIS A 99 -6.61 24.52 0.20
N LYS A 100 -5.43 24.00 -0.11
CA LYS A 100 -4.47 23.60 0.92
C LYS A 100 -4.03 24.89 1.61
N THR A 101 -4.31 25.03 2.90
CA THR A 101 -3.87 26.16 3.74
C THR A 101 -2.37 26.03 4.03
N ILE A 102 -1.55 26.16 2.99
CA ILE A 102 -0.09 26.10 3.12
C ILE A 102 0.38 27.41 3.77
N SER A 103 0.96 27.32 4.97
CA SER A 103 1.51 28.47 5.66
C SER A 103 2.62 29.15 4.83
N LYS A 104 2.78 30.47 4.98
CA LYS A 104 3.80 31.26 4.27
C LYS A 104 5.21 30.69 4.44
N GLY A 105 5.53 30.13 5.62
CA GLY A 105 6.82 29.48 5.89
C GLY A 105 7.02 28.21 5.07
N GLN A 106 5.99 27.36 4.93
CA GLN A 106 6.04 26.15 4.12
C GLN A 106 6.19 26.46 2.62
N LYS A 107 5.61 27.57 2.14
CA LYS A 107 5.80 28.05 0.75
C LYS A 107 7.23 28.50 0.46
N GLN A 108 7.93 29.07 1.45
CA GLN A 108 9.34 29.47 1.28
C GLN A 108 10.26 28.25 1.26
N VAL A 109 10.03 27.28 2.16
CA VAL A 109 10.79 26.02 2.19
C VAL A 109 10.60 25.23 0.89
N SER A 110 9.39 25.15 0.34
CA SER A 110 9.15 24.45 -0.92
C SER A 110 9.82 25.13 -2.12
N LYS A 111 9.85 26.47 -2.17
CA LYS A 111 10.60 27.21 -3.19
C LYS A 111 12.10 26.97 -3.10
N ILE A 112 12.67 26.96 -1.89
CA ILE A 112 14.09 26.71 -1.67
C ILE A 112 14.45 25.27 -2.07
N ALA A 113 13.61 24.29 -1.68
CA ALA A 113 13.81 22.89 -2.02
C ALA A 113 13.79 22.66 -3.54
N ASN A 114 12.84 23.26 -4.25
CA ASN A 114 12.76 23.14 -5.71
C ASN A 114 13.98 23.80 -6.39
N LYS A 115 14.41 24.97 -5.92
CA LYS A 115 15.60 25.66 -6.47
C LYS A 115 16.89 24.85 -6.28
N ALA A 116 17.04 24.19 -5.13
CA ALA A 116 18.19 23.33 -4.87
C ALA A 116 18.20 22.08 -5.77
N ILE A 117 17.03 21.53 -6.11
CA ILE A 117 16.92 20.40 -7.05
C ILE A 117 17.33 20.83 -8.45
N ASP A 118 16.88 21.99 -8.94
CA ASP A 118 17.24 22.51 -10.26
C ASP A 118 18.75 22.81 -10.36
N GLU A 119 19.35 23.34 -9.30
CA GLU A 119 20.78 23.65 -9.26
C GLU A 119 21.66 22.39 -9.23
N ILE A 120 21.21 21.32 -8.56
CA ILE A 120 21.85 19.99 -8.61
C ILE A 120 21.72 19.35 -10.00
N LEU A 121 20.61 19.60 -10.70
CA LEU A 121 20.36 19.07 -12.04
C LEU A 121 21.24 19.74 -13.11
N VAL A 122 21.57 21.02 -12.92
CA VAL A 122 22.40 21.82 -13.84
C VAL A 122 23.91 21.72 -13.52
N GLY A 123 24.28 21.51 -12.27
CA GLY A 123 25.68 21.52 -11.82
C GLY A 123 26.12 20.19 -11.21
N SER A 124 26.82 19.36 -11.98
CA SER A 124 27.58 18.23 -11.46
C SER A 124 28.67 18.71 -10.47
N THR A 125 28.40 18.74 -9.16
CA THR A 125 29.40 18.64 -8.05
C THR A 125 28.73 18.64 -6.67
N ILE A 126 28.19 17.48 -6.29
CA ILE A 126 27.42 17.23 -5.05
C ILE A 126 28.19 17.55 -3.74
N LYS A 127 29.50 17.75 -3.79
CA LYS A 127 30.34 17.99 -2.58
C LYS A 127 30.41 19.47 -2.18
N VAL A 128 30.56 20.40 -3.13
CA VAL A 128 30.66 21.84 -2.82
C VAL A 128 29.30 22.43 -2.42
N GLY A 129 28.22 21.94 -3.03
CA GLY A 129 26.86 22.41 -2.73
C GLY A 129 26.40 22.10 -1.30
N LYS A 130 26.83 20.96 -0.72
CA LYS A 130 26.47 20.60 0.67
C LYS A 130 27.13 21.53 1.69
N ASP A 131 28.38 21.92 1.46
CA ASP A 131 29.11 22.81 2.37
C ASP A 131 28.60 24.26 2.28
N LEU A 132 28.23 24.73 1.09
CA LEU A 132 27.58 26.03 0.95
C LEU A 132 26.17 26.05 1.56
N PHE A 133 25.36 25.03 1.29
CA PHE A 133 23.99 24.94 1.79
C PHE A 133 23.95 24.87 3.33
N THR A 134 24.86 24.12 3.94
CA THR A 134 24.97 24.05 5.41
C THR A 134 25.47 25.36 6.02
N LYS A 135 26.34 26.10 5.32
CA LYS A 135 26.85 27.41 5.77
C LYS A 135 25.80 28.52 5.67
N GLU A 136 24.96 28.52 4.63
CA GLU A 136 23.83 29.45 4.50
C GLU A 136 22.71 29.15 5.49
N LEU A 137 22.36 27.87 5.68
CA LEU A 137 21.41 27.47 6.72
C LEU A 137 21.91 27.91 8.10
N ARG A 138 23.19 27.68 8.42
CA ARG A 138 23.74 28.09 9.71
C ARG A 138 23.73 29.60 9.92
N LYS A 139 23.88 30.41 8.86
CA LYS A 139 23.74 31.87 8.92
C LYS A 139 22.30 32.29 9.20
N SER A 140 21.31 31.71 8.52
CA SER A 140 19.91 32.10 8.68
C SER A 140 19.33 31.74 10.06
N PHE A 141 19.86 30.70 10.71
CA PHE A 141 19.52 30.37 12.10
C PHE A 141 20.22 31.27 13.13
N LYS A 142 21.33 31.93 12.79
CA LYS A 142 22.09 32.79 13.72
C LYS A 142 21.55 34.23 13.77
N THR A 143 20.88 34.70 12.72
CA THR A 143 20.31 36.06 12.63
C THR A 143 18.92 36.20 13.30
N LYS A 144 18.48 35.20 14.08
CA LYS A 144 17.20 35.23 14.81
C LYS A 144 17.36 35.30 16.33
N LYS A 145 18.60 35.50 16.79
CA LYS A 145 18.93 35.62 18.21
C LYS A 145 19.67 36.94 18.43
N ASP A 146 19.00 38.03 18.08
CA ASP A 146 19.18 39.39 18.60
C ASP A 146 17.80 40.06 18.54
#